data_AF-A0A3D1UQ00-F1
#
_entry.id   AF-A0A3D1UQ00-F1
#
_cell.length_a   1.000
_cell.length_b   1.000
_cell.length_c   1.000
_cell.angle_alpha   90.00
_cell.angle_beta   90.00
_cell.angle_gamma   90.00
#
_symmetry.space_group_name_H-M   'P 1'
#
loop_
_entity.id
_entity.type
_entity.pdbx_description
1 polymer ?
#
loop_
_entity_poly.entity_id
_entity_poly.type
_entity_poly.pdbx_seq_one_letter_code
_entity_poly.pdbx_strand_id
1 'polypeptide(L)'
;MKTIGKIALLAVTLFAFGATVQAQDVGQKNTTGRVIADKIIMYIPNRIVDFFDIFSLEFGSGATAKLGVRATHAFGIGAGVGPSGKVVKGFNRTYGFALDDGWQAYFLAMGKGDLTREYTIGNLPDFWYIYSGMQMPDESIFADRIKDYWALEVEAAALIDVKFGLHPLNIADFITGIFFYDLLGNDYKLVAD
;
A
#
# COMPACT_ATOMS: atom_id res chain seq x y z
N MET A 1 19.75 -23.58 -1.07
CA MET A 1 20.23 -22.63 -0.03
C MET A 1 21.35 -21.68 -0.49
N LYS A 2 22.33 -22.11 -1.30
CA LYS A 2 23.46 -21.24 -1.73
C LYS A 2 23.07 -20.08 -2.68
N THR A 3 21.95 -20.17 -3.40
CA THR A 3 21.52 -19.17 -4.39
C THR A 3 20.85 -17.96 -3.75
N ILE A 4 20.05 -18.16 -2.70
CA ILE A 4 19.32 -17.09 -1.99
C ILE A 4 20.30 -16.20 -1.22
N GLY A 5 21.32 -16.78 -0.60
CA GLY A 5 22.37 -16.00 0.10
C GLY A 5 23.18 -15.11 -0.84
N LYS A 6 23.37 -15.50 -2.11
CA LYS A 6 24.04 -14.68 -3.12
C LYS A 6 23.18 -13.51 -3.59
N ILE A 7 21.86 -13.71 -3.72
CA ILE A 7 20.92 -12.65 -4.09
C ILE A 7 20.79 -11.63 -2.95
N ALA A 8 20.70 -12.09 -1.70
CA ALA A 8 20.67 -11.21 -0.54
C ALA A 8 21.98 -10.40 -0.40
N LEU A 9 23.14 -11.03 -0.63
CA LEU A 9 24.43 -10.34 -0.58
C LEU A 9 24.56 -9.32 -1.72
N LEU A 10 24.03 -9.63 -2.92
CA LEU A 10 24.00 -8.70 -4.05
C LEU A 10 23.08 -7.50 -3.76
N ALA A 11 21.90 -7.74 -3.17
CA ALA A 11 20.97 -6.68 -2.79
C ALA A 11 21.57 -5.76 -1.71
N VAL A 12 22.23 -6.34 -0.69
CA VAL A 12 22.89 -5.57 0.38
C VAL A 12 24.10 -4.80 -0.15
N THR A 13 24.86 -5.35 -1.09
CA THR A 13 25.99 -4.63 -1.71
C THR A 13 25.53 -3.52 -2.65
N LEU A 14 24.42 -3.69 -3.39
CA LEU A 14 23.80 -2.60 -4.15
C LEU A 14 23.24 -1.50 -3.22
N PHE A 15 22.63 -1.87 -2.09
CA PHE A 15 22.15 -0.91 -1.10
C PHE A 15 23.30 -0.12 -0.45
N ALA A 16 24.40 -0.80 -0.11
CA ALA A 16 25.58 -0.18 0.47
C ALA A 16 26.31 0.73 -0.54
N PHE A 17 26.33 0.37 -1.83
CA PHE A 17 26.85 1.26 -2.89
C PHE A 17 25.96 2.48 -3.11
N GLY A 18 24.63 2.33 -3.04
CA GLY A 18 23.70 3.47 -3.09
C GLY A 18 23.91 4.44 -1.93
N ALA A 19 24.15 3.90 -0.72
CA ALA A 19 24.39 4.71 0.48
C ALA A 19 25.74 5.47 0.45
N THR A 20 26.80 4.89 -0.13
CA THR A 20 28.10 5.60 -0.26
C THR A 20 28.07 6.66 -1.35
N VAL A 21 27.25 6.50 -2.39
CA VAL A 21 27.00 7.54 -3.40
C VAL A 21 26.22 8.71 -2.78
N GLN A 22 25.26 8.47 -1.89
CA GLN A 22 24.51 9.53 -1.21
C GLN A 22 25.37 10.41 -0.29
N ALA A 23 26.47 9.90 0.28
CA ALA A 23 27.33 10.68 1.17
C ALA A 23 28.19 11.72 0.44
N GLN A 24 28.37 11.63 -0.88
CA GLN A 24 29.21 12.56 -1.65
C GLN A 24 28.47 13.77 -2.22
N ASP A 25 27.14 13.83 -2.11
CA ASP A 25 26.31 14.67 -3.01
C ASP A 25 25.39 15.67 -2.32
N VAL A 26 25.70 16.06 -1.07
CA VAL A 26 24.91 16.96 -0.21
C VAL A 26 24.93 18.45 -0.67
N GLY A 27 25.16 18.74 -1.95
CA GLY A 27 25.27 20.15 -2.39
C GLY A 27 25.19 20.50 -3.87
N GLN A 28 24.90 19.56 -4.78
CA GLN A 28 24.81 19.89 -6.21
C GLN A 28 23.36 20.03 -6.69
N LYS A 29 23.03 21.21 -7.27
CA LYS A 29 21.76 21.51 -7.94
C LYS A 29 21.40 20.45 -8.98
N ASN A 30 20.11 20.10 -9.05
CA ASN A 30 19.51 19.14 -10.00
C ASN A 30 19.79 19.50 -11.46
N THR A 31 20.87 18.97 -12.03
CA THR A 31 21.10 18.96 -13.48
C THR A 31 20.17 17.93 -14.12
N THR A 32 19.55 18.23 -15.27
CA THR A 32 18.65 17.32 -16.00
C THR A 32 19.23 15.91 -16.20
N GLY A 33 20.56 15.81 -16.38
CA GLY A 33 21.25 14.51 -16.49
C GLY A 33 21.21 13.65 -15.23
N ARG A 34 21.20 14.25 -14.03
CA ARG A 34 21.09 13.52 -12.74
C ARG A 34 19.70 12.94 -12.55
N VAL A 35 18.66 13.69 -12.91
CA VAL A 35 17.26 13.21 -12.86
C VAL A 35 17.04 12.04 -13.83
N ILE A 36 17.65 12.09 -15.01
CA ILE A 36 17.57 10.97 -15.98
C ILE A 36 18.35 9.76 -15.49
N ALA A 37 19.58 9.94 -14.98
CA ALA A 37 20.37 8.84 -14.43
C ALA A 37 19.69 8.17 -13.24
N ASP A 38 19.09 8.97 -12.35
CA ASP A 38 18.31 8.50 -11.21
C ASP A 38 17.15 7.60 -11.67
N LYS A 39 16.33 8.07 -12.63
CA LYS A 39 15.24 7.27 -13.21
C LYS A 39 15.72 5.95 -13.83
N ILE A 40 16.88 5.92 -14.47
CA ILE A 40 17.43 4.69 -15.08
C ILE A 40 17.88 3.70 -14.00
N ILE A 41 18.54 4.19 -12.95
CA ILE A 41 19.01 3.35 -11.84
C ILE A 41 17.82 2.81 -11.05
N MET A 42 16.83 3.66 -10.78
CA MET A 42 15.64 3.33 -10.01
C MET A 42 14.58 2.57 -10.80
N TYR A 43 14.74 2.43 -12.12
CA TYR A 43 13.78 1.73 -12.97
C TYR A 43 13.51 0.30 -12.48
N ILE A 44 14.55 -0.52 -12.32
CA ILE A 44 14.39 -1.93 -11.90
C ILE A 44 13.81 -2.03 -10.47
N PRO A 45 14.36 -1.31 -9.46
CA PRO A 45 13.75 -1.26 -8.12
C PRO A 45 12.28 -0.86 -8.13
N ASN A 46 11.90 0.21 -8.83
CA ASN A 46 10.53 0.70 -8.87
C ASN A 46 9.59 -0.36 -9.47
N ARG A 47 9.96 -0.99 -10.59
CA ARG A 47 9.12 -2.05 -11.20
C ARG A 47 8.89 -3.24 -10.27
N ILE A 48 9.89 -3.62 -9.47
CA ILE A 48 9.73 -4.70 -8.48
C ILE A 48 8.75 -4.28 -7.39
N VAL A 49 8.88 -3.05 -6.89
CA VAL A 49 8.00 -2.52 -5.84
C VAL A 49 6.56 -2.40 -6.36
N ASP A 50 6.36 -1.89 -7.56
CA ASP A 50 5.01 -1.75 -8.16
C ASP A 50 4.35 -3.10 -8.39
N PHE A 51 5.13 -4.11 -8.80
CA PHE A 51 4.63 -5.48 -8.90
C PHE A 51 4.12 -6.00 -7.54
N PHE A 52 4.83 -5.71 -6.44
CA PHE A 52 4.36 -6.07 -5.12
C PHE A 52 3.16 -5.21 -4.68
N ASP A 53 3.06 -3.95 -5.10
CA ASP A 53 1.97 -3.05 -4.72
C ASP A 53 0.63 -3.41 -5.41
N ILE A 54 0.63 -4.29 -6.42
CA ILE A 54 -0.60 -4.82 -7.07
C ILE A 54 -1.56 -5.46 -6.07
N PHE A 55 -1.05 -6.02 -4.97
CA PHE A 55 -1.88 -6.68 -3.97
C PHE A 55 -1.53 -6.25 -2.55
N SER A 56 -2.56 -6.07 -1.73
CA SER A 56 -2.45 -5.89 -0.29
C SER A 56 -2.84 -7.16 0.44
N LEU A 57 -2.20 -7.37 1.58
CA LEU A 57 -2.47 -8.50 2.47
C LEU A 57 -2.46 -7.99 3.90
N GLU A 58 -3.55 -8.23 4.62
CA GLU A 58 -3.60 -8.03 6.06
C GLU A 58 -3.82 -9.39 6.74
N PHE A 59 -2.98 -9.69 7.72
CA PHE A 59 -3.11 -10.86 8.58
C PHE A 59 -3.18 -10.40 10.02
N GLY A 60 -4.20 -10.81 10.74
CA GLY A 60 -4.38 -10.39 12.12
C GLY A 60 -5.05 -11.43 12.99
N SER A 61 -5.17 -11.09 14.26
CA SER A 61 -5.98 -11.84 15.22
C SER A 61 -6.62 -10.90 16.22
N GLY A 62 -7.79 -11.27 16.73
CA GLY A 62 -8.52 -10.46 17.69
C GLY A 62 -9.94 -10.94 17.93
N ALA A 63 -10.66 -10.23 18.79
CA ALA A 63 -12.07 -10.46 19.06
C ALA A 63 -12.92 -9.81 17.96
N THR A 64 -12.74 -10.28 16.72
CA THR A 64 -13.37 -9.71 15.54
C THR A 64 -14.13 -10.78 14.75
N ALA A 65 -15.24 -10.38 14.16
CA ALA A 65 -16.03 -11.17 13.23
C ALA A 65 -16.34 -10.29 12.03
N LYS A 66 -15.75 -10.61 10.87
CA LYS A 66 -15.89 -9.83 9.63
C LYS A 66 -16.04 -10.79 8.46
N LEU A 67 -16.94 -10.47 7.54
CA LEU A 67 -17.05 -11.17 6.27
C LEU A 67 -17.51 -10.19 5.22
N GLY A 68 -16.77 -10.10 4.12
CA GLY A 68 -17.17 -9.22 3.04
C GLY A 68 -16.38 -9.40 1.76
N VAL A 69 -17.04 -9.04 0.67
CA VAL A 69 -16.45 -8.95 -0.66
C VAL A 69 -16.82 -7.59 -1.24
N ARG A 70 -15.83 -6.88 -1.77
CA ARG A 70 -16.00 -5.58 -2.41
C ARG A 70 -15.43 -5.65 -3.83
N ALA A 71 -16.24 -5.21 -4.79
CA ALA A 71 -15.75 -4.96 -6.14
C ALA A 71 -14.94 -3.66 -6.18
N THR A 72 -15.43 -2.66 -5.45
CA THR A 72 -14.79 -1.38 -5.15
C THR A 72 -15.30 -0.90 -3.79
N HIS A 73 -14.73 0.17 -3.24
CA HIS A 73 -15.31 0.82 -2.06
C HIS A 73 -16.73 1.37 -2.30
N ALA A 74 -17.12 1.58 -3.56
CA ALA A 74 -18.48 1.95 -3.94
C ALA A 74 -19.46 0.78 -3.88
N PHE A 75 -19.01 -0.46 -4.13
CA PHE A 75 -19.91 -1.60 -4.33
C PHE A 75 -19.37 -2.87 -3.70
N GLY A 76 -20.11 -3.41 -2.72
CA GLY A 76 -19.76 -4.66 -2.08
C GLY A 76 -20.84 -5.19 -1.15
N ILE A 77 -20.64 -6.38 -0.62
CA ILE A 77 -21.53 -6.99 0.36
C ILE A 77 -20.67 -7.48 1.51
N GLY A 78 -20.99 -7.05 2.73
CA GLY A 78 -20.27 -7.51 3.90
C GLY A 78 -20.67 -6.80 5.17
N ALA A 79 -20.31 -7.39 6.29
CA ALA A 79 -20.45 -6.80 7.59
C ALA A 79 -19.31 -7.26 8.49
N GLY A 80 -18.96 -6.44 9.46
CA GLY A 80 -17.88 -6.75 10.38
C GLY A 80 -17.89 -5.89 11.63
N VAL A 81 -17.42 -6.45 12.73
CA VAL A 81 -17.30 -5.74 14.00
C VAL A 81 -16.14 -6.29 14.82
N GLY A 82 -15.51 -5.39 15.57
CA GLY A 82 -14.65 -5.73 16.70
C GLY A 82 -13.16 -5.52 16.44
N PRO A 83 -12.38 -5.47 17.53
CA PRO A 83 -10.97 -5.10 17.48
C PRO A 83 -10.07 -6.25 17.03
N SER A 84 -8.98 -5.90 16.36
CA SER A 84 -7.98 -6.85 15.86
C SER A 84 -6.59 -6.21 15.76
N GLY A 85 -5.56 -6.95 16.18
CA GLY A 85 -4.18 -6.58 15.90
C GLY A 85 -3.73 -7.21 14.59
N LYS A 86 -3.12 -6.42 13.71
CA LYS A 86 -2.80 -6.82 12.33
C LYS A 86 -1.38 -6.53 11.93
N VAL A 87 -0.86 -7.37 11.05
CA VAL A 87 0.29 -7.13 10.20
C VAL A 87 -0.25 -6.76 8.83
N VAL A 88 0.17 -5.60 8.31
CA VAL A 88 -0.40 -4.99 7.11
C VAL A 88 0.69 -4.80 6.07
N LYS A 89 0.51 -5.45 4.93
CA LYS A 89 1.07 -5.04 3.64
C LYS A 89 -0.03 -4.25 2.93
N GLY A 90 0.06 -2.93 3.02
CA GLY A 90 -0.95 -2.01 2.54
C GLY A 90 -0.74 -1.58 1.09
N PHE A 91 -1.65 -0.71 0.65
CA PHE A 91 -1.58 -0.02 -0.62
C PHE A 91 -0.55 1.11 -0.59
N ASN A 92 -0.03 1.51 -1.75
CA ASN A 92 0.87 2.65 -1.91
C ASN A 92 2.16 2.52 -1.09
N ARG A 93 2.76 1.32 -1.12
CA ARG A 93 4.06 1.03 -0.50
C ARG A 93 4.06 1.24 1.03
N THR A 94 2.92 0.99 1.68
CA THR A 94 2.78 1.07 3.13
C THR A 94 2.91 -0.31 3.77
N TYR A 95 3.67 -0.39 4.87
CA TYR A 95 3.93 -1.64 5.58
C TYR A 95 4.00 -1.36 7.08
N GLY A 96 3.41 -2.25 7.88
CA GLY A 96 3.43 -2.04 9.31
C GLY A 96 2.60 -3.01 10.14
N PHE A 97 2.45 -2.63 11.39
CA PHE A 97 1.54 -3.25 12.35
C PHE A 97 0.51 -2.20 12.78
N ALA A 98 -0.71 -2.63 13.08
CA ALA A 98 -1.76 -1.75 13.56
C ALA A 98 -2.74 -2.47 14.47
N LEU A 99 -3.47 -1.69 15.26
CA LEU A 99 -4.69 -2.12 15.91
C LEU A 99 -5.88 -1.50 15.17
N ASP A 100 -6.71 -2.35 14.60
CA ASP A 100 -7.97 -1.94 13.97
C ASP A 100 -9.10 -2.13 14.97
N ASP A 101 -10.00 -1.16 15.07
CA ASP A 101 -11.26 -1.28 15.79
C ASP A 101 -12.41 -0.66 14.99
N GLY A 102 -13.63 -0.99 15.41
CA GLY A 102 -14.86 -0.44 14.85
C GLY A 102 -15.76 -1.47 14.21
N TRP A 103 -16.73 -0.97 13.45
CA TRP A 103 -17.76 -1.76 12.81
C TRP A 103 -18.08 -1.22 11.42
N GLN A 104 -18.49 -2.11 10.52
CA GLN A 104 -18.94 -1.76 9.20
C GLN A 104 -20.05 -2.70 8.74
N ALA A 105 -21.00 -2.17 8.00
CA ALA A 105 -22.01 -2.96 7.30
C ALA A 105 -22.27 -2.29 5.95
N TYR A 106 -22.25 -3.06 4.88
CA TYR A 106 -22.42 -2.55 3.53
C TYR A 106 -23.10 -3.58 2.64
N PHE A 107 -24.00 -3.10 1.80
CA PHE A 107 -24.75 -3.88 0.84
C PHE A 107 -24.92 -3.08 -0.44
N LEU A 108 -24.30 -3.56 -1.52
CA LEU A 108 -24.21 -2.90 -2.81
C LEU A 108 -23.60 -1.50 -2.64
N ALA A 109 -24.32 -0.45 -3.03
CA ALA A 109 -23.86 0.93 -2.99
C ALA A 109 -24.13 1.66 -1.66
N MET A 110 -24.73 1.00 -0.68
CA MET A 110 -25.07 1.60 0.61
C MET A 110 -24.27 0.92 1.71
N GLY A 111 -23.61 1.72 2.55
CA GLY A 111 -22.94 1.21 3.73
C GLY A 111 -22.97 2.20 4.88
N LYS A 112 -22.64 1.71 6.06
CA LYS A 112 -22.42 2.52 7.24
C LYS A 112 -21.32 1.88 8.06
N GLY A 113 -20.43 2.69 8.60
CA GLY A 113 -19.37 2.18 9.45
C GLY A 113 -18.66 3.28 10.19
N ASP A 114 -17.99 2.85 11.24
CA ASP A 114 -17.05 3.62 12.04
C ASP A 114 -15.81 2.74 12.16
N LEU A 115 -14.72 3.15 11.51
CA LEU A 115 -13.50 2.37 11.38
C LEU A 115 -12.34 3.19 11.91
N THR A 116 -11.58 2.61 12.82
CA THR A 116 -10.35 3.20 13.35
C THR A 116 -9.17 2.28 13.09
N ARG A 117 -8.03 2.90 12.78
CA ARG A 117 -6.73 2.27 12.74
C ARG A 117 -5.79 3.08 13.62
N GLU A 118 -5.44 2.50 14.76
CA GLU A 118 -4.66 3.13 15.81
C GLU A 118 -3.40 2.34 16.12
N TYR A 119 -2.48 2.96 16.86
CA TYR A 119 -1.21 2.35 17.28
C TYR A 119 -0.41 1.75 16.11
N THR A 120 -0.29 2.52 15.03
CA THR A 120 0.44 2.10 13.83
C THR A 120 1.95 2.11 14.07
N ILE A 121 2.64 1.10 13.56
CA ILE A 121 4.11 1.00 13.57
C ILE A 121 4.57 0.79 12.13
N GLY A 122 5.62 1.49 11.70
CA GLY A 122 6.14 1.43 10.34
C GLY A 122 5.80 2.68 9.54
N ASN A 123 5.50 2.51 8.25
CA ASN A 123 5.05 3.59 7.35
C ASN A 123 3.54 3.49 7.07
N LEU A 124 2.77 3.00 8.05
CA LEU A 124 1.35 2.78 7.91
C LEU A 124 0.59 3.99 8.48
N PRO A 125 -0.25 4.68 7.68
CA PRO A 125 -1.02 5.81 8.17
C PRO A 125 -2.10 5.34 9.16
N ASP A 126 -2.25 6.11 10.23
CA ASP A 126 -3.42 6.04 11.10
C ASP A 126 -4.62 6.70 10.42
N PHE A 127 -5.83 6.24 10.75
CA PHE A 127 -7.03 6.90 10.25
C PHE A 127 -8.20 6.65 11.19
N TRP A 128 -9.13 7.60 11.15
CA TRP A 128 -10.46 7.43 11.67
C TRP A 128 -11.45 7.82 10.59
N TYR A 129 -12.37 6.92 10.27
CA TYR A 129 -13.24 7.07 9.13
C TYR A 129 -14.66 6.59 9.45
N ILE A 130 -15.56 7.56 9.47
CA ILE A 130 -17.00 7.36 9.65
C ILE A 130 -17.69 7.67 8.33
N TYR A 131 -18.55 6.77 7.90
CA TYR A 131 -19.33 6.96 6.67
C TYR A 131 -20.75 6.44 6.83
N SER A 132 -21.64 6.99 6.01
CA SER A 132 -23.04 6.60 5.92
C SER A 132 -23.55 6.89 4.52
N GLY A 133 -24.02 5.86 3.82
CA GLY A 133 -24.41 5.92 2.41
C GLY A 133 -23.34 5.36 1.48
N MET A 134 -23.25 5.93 0.28
CA MET A 134 -22.28 5.55 -0.74
C MET A 134 -20.93 6.22 -0.45
N GLN A 135 -19.85 5.44 -0.51
CA GLN A 135 -18.49 5.96 -0.38
C GLN A 135 -18.06 6.63 -1.68
N MET A 136 -17.53 7.85 -1.60
CA MET A 136 -17.12 8.65 -2.75
C MET A 136 -15.58 8.78 -2.84
N PRO A 137 -14.99 8.86 -4.05
CA PRO A 137 -13.53 8.91 -4.23
C PRO A 137 -12.85 10.17 -3.65
N ASP A 138 -13.62 11.24 -3.43
CA ASP A 138 -13.14 12.52 -2.90
C ASP A 138 -13.06 12.56 -1.36
N GLU A 139 -13.55 11.53 -0.68
CA GLU A 139 -13.40 11.42 0.77
C GLU A 139 -11.92 11.26 1.14
N SER A 140 -11.50 11.86 2.26
CA SER A 140 -10.09 11.98 2.66
C SER A 140 -9.34 10.66 2.67
N ILE A 141 -9.97 9.57 3.11
CA ILE A 141 -9.35 8.24 3.14
C ILE A 141 -8.90 7.75 1.76
N PHE A 142 -9.59 8.15 0.69
CA PHE A 142 -9.26 7.79 -0.69
C PHE A 142 -8.42 8.87 -1.37
N ALA A 143 -8.75 10.15 -1.14
CA ALA A 143 -8.03 11.28 -1.69
C ALA A 143 -6.56 11.32 -1.21
N ASP A 144 -6.33 11.03 0.07
CA ASP A 144 -5.00 10.97 0.68
C ASP A 144 -4.29 9.62 0.41
N ARG A 145 -4.88 8.75 -0.42
CA ARG A 145 -4.35 7.44 -0.80
C ARG A 145 -4.03 6.52 0.38
N ILE A 146 -4.75 6.68 1.49
CA ILE A 146 -4.69 5.77 2.64
C ILE A 146 -5.32 4.43 2.28
N LYS A 147 -6.41 4.46 1.51
CA LYS A 147 -7.01 3.29 0.87
C LYS A 147 -7.24 3.53 -0.61
N ASP A 148 -7.16 2.47 -1.39
CA ASP A 148 -7.49 2.50 -2.81
C ASP A 148 -9.00 2.33 -3.00
N TYR A 149 -9.66 3.37 -3.53
CA TYR A 149 -11.09 3.35 -3.82
C TYR A 149 -11.51 2.21 -4.76
N TRP A 150 -10.63 1.88 -5.72
CA TRP A 150 -10.89 0.91 -6.78
C TRP A 150 -10.45 -0.51 -6.42
N ALA A 151 -10.05 -0.73 -5.16
CA ALA A 151 -9.59 -2.04 -4.71
C ALA A 151 -10.70 -3.09 -4.76
N LEU A 152 -10.34 -4.25 -5.29
CA LEU A 152 -11.09 -5.49 -5.18
C LEU A 152 -10.69 -6.16 -3.88
N GLU A 153 -11.58 -6.20 -2.89
CA GLU A 153 -11.25 -6.70 -1.56
C GLU A 153 -12.08 -7.93 -1.19
N VAL A 154 -11.43 -8.88 -0.53
CA VAL A 154 -12.07 -10.01 0.14
C VAL A 154 -11.56 -10.04 1.58
N GLU A 155 -12.49 -10.06 2.52
CA GLU A 155 -12.20 -10.06 3.95
C GLU A 155 -12.97 -11.20 4.62
N ALA A 156 -12.25 -11.99 5.42
CA ALA A 156 -12.84 -13.02 6.26
C ALA A 156 -12.09 -13.07 7.59
N ALA A 157 -12.84 -12.88 8.67
CA ALA A 157 -12.30 -12.86 10.02
C ALA A 157 -13.19 -13.61 11.01
N ALA A 158 -12.60 -14.57 11.71
CA ALA A 158 -13.18 -15.27 12.84
C ALA A 158 -12.03 -15.66 13.79
N LEU A 159 -11.78 -14.85 14.83
CA LEU A 159 -10.58 -14.87 15.70
C LEU A 159 -9.25 -14.60 14.98
N ILE A 160 -9.07 -15.17 13.79
CA ILE A 160 -8.03 -14.89 12.82
C ILE A 160 -8.66 -14.03 11.72
N ASP A 161 -8.01 -12.92 11.37
CA ASP A 161 -8.41 -12.00 10.32
C ASP A 161 -7.49 -12.16 9.11
N VAL A 162 -8.08 -12.40 7.94
CA VAL A 162 -7.39 -12.41 6.66
C VAL A 162 -8.12 -11.48 5.70
N LYS A 163 -7.39 -10.48 5.21
CA LYS A 163 -7.87 -9.57 4.17
C LYS A 163 -6.92 -9.60 2.98
N PHE A 164 -7.49 -9.77 1.80
CA PHE A 164 -6.78 -9.67 0.53
C PHE A 164 -7.39 -8.54 -0.29
N GLY A 165 -6.53 -7.67 -0.82
CA GLY A 165 -6.91 -6.61 -1.74
C GLY A 165 -6.11 -6.72 -3.04
N LEU A 166 -6.78 -6.55 -4.17
CA LEU A 166 -6.16 -6.39 -5.47
C LEU A 166 -6.42 -4.97 -5.96
N HIS A 167 -5.38 -4.31 -6.48
CA HIS A 167 -5.36 -2.89 -6.80
C HIS A 167 -5.25 -2.68 -8.31
N PRO A 168 -6.39 -2.51 -9.04
CA PRO A 168 -6.37 -2.36 -10.49
C PRO A 168 -5.56 -1.16 -10.97
N LEU A 169 -5.55 -0.07 -10.20
CA LEU A 169 -4.76 1.12 -10.52
C LEU A 169 -3.25 0.84 -10.45
N ASN A 170 -2.81 0.02 -9.50
CA ASN A 170 -1.41 -0.37 -9.39
C ASN A 170 -0.99 -1.36 -10.49
N ILE A 171 -1.92 -2.18 -10.98
CA ILE A 171 -1.68 -2.99 -12.18
C ILE A 171 -1.45 -2.09 -13.39
N ALA A 172 -2.30 -1.07 -13.56
CA ALA A 172 -2.14 -0.11 -14.65
C ALA A 172 -0.79 0.61 -14.56
N ASP A 173 -0.41 1.07 -13.36
CA ASP A 173 0.86 1.75 -13.11
C ASP A 173 2.08 0.86 -13.37
N PHE A 174 2.03 -0.40 -12.94
CA PHE A 174 3.07 -1.39 -13.25
C PHE A 174 3.27 -1.53 -14.76
N ILE A 175 2.18 -1.68 -15.52
CA ILE A 175 2.19 -1.84 -16.98
C ILE A 175 2.71 -0.57 -17.66
N THR A 176 2.20 0.61 -17.28
CA THR A 176 2.62 1.86 -17.91
C THR A 176 4.09 2.19 -17.61
N GLY A 177 4.58 1.83 -16.43
CA GLY A 177 5.97 2.08 -16.11
C GLY A 177 6.95 1.14 -16.80
N ILE A 178 6.51 0.01 -17.41
CA ILE A 178 7.34 -0.73 -18.39
C ILE A 178 7.69 0.17 -19.60
N PHE A 179 6.79 1.11 -19.93
CA PHE A 179 6.98 2.11 -20.98
C PHE A 179 7.53 3.45 -20.43
N PHE A 180 8.16 3.43 -19.26
CA PHE A 180 8.73 4.63 -18.59
C PHE A 180 7.69 5.71 -18.24
N TYR A 181 6.42 5.33 -18.08
CA TYR A 181 5.35 6.24 -17.67
C TYR A 181 4.84 5.89 -16.26
N ASP A 182 4.99 6.82 -15.34
CA ASP A 182 4.51 6.75 -13.96
C ASP A 182 3.11 7.36 -13.89
N LEU A 183 2.09 6.50 -13.74
CA LEU A 183 0.67 6.88 -13.72
C LEU A 183 0.27 7.42 -12.35
N LEU A 184 0.78 6.81 -11.29
CA LEU A 184 0.42 7.15 -9.91
C LEU A 184 1.30 8.24 -9.33
N GLY A 185 2.47 8.51 -9.89
CA GLY A 185 3.40 9.52 -9.41
C GLY A 185 4.12 9.11 -8.12
N ASN A 186 4.20 7.80 -7.84
CA ASN A 186 4.72 7.30 -6.56
C ASN A 186 6.10 6.67 -6.67
N ASP A 187 6.78 6.71 -7.82
CA ASP A 187 8.13 6.18 -8.04
C ASP A 187 9.19 6.76 -7.08
N TYR A 188 10.06 5.90 -6.55
CA TYR A 188 11.17 6.35 -5.73
C TYR A 188 12.20 7.11 -6.58
N LYS A 189 12.73 8.18 -6.01
CA LYS A 189 13.82 9.00 -6.55
C LYS A 189 15.01 8.94 -5.59
N LEU A 190 16.23 8.83 -6.09
CA LEU A 190 17.45 8.95 -5.29
C LEU A 190 17.73 10.41 -4.92
N VAL A 191 17.27 11.35 -5.74
CA VAL A 191 17.41 12.78 -5.48
C VAL A 191 16.06 13.35 -5.05
N ALA A 192 16.00 13.88 -3.83
CA ALA A 192 14.86 14.66 -3.36
C ALA A 192 14.84 16.01 -4.10
N ASP A 193 13.65 16.42 -4.55
CA ASP A 193 13.41 17.77 -5.09
C ASP A 193 13.40 18.81 -3.95
#